data_AF-A0A0W0WYT0-F1
#
_entry.id   AF-A0A0W0WYT0-F1
#
_cell.length_a   1.000
_cell.length_b   1.000
_cell.length_c   1.000
_cell.angle_alpha   90.00
_cell.angle_beta   90.00
_cell.angle_gamma   90.00
#
_symmetry.space_group_name_H-M   'P 1'
#
loop_
_entity.id
_entity.type
_entity.pdbx_description
1 polymer ?
#
loop_
_entity_poly.entity_id
_entity_poly.type
_entity_poly.pdbx_seq_one_letter_code
_entity_poly.pdbx_strand_id
1 'polypeptide(L)' 'MQAAFAAKNYEQVEKLAHKMKGGAVYVGTLRMKYACQYLERYWKSGQRELFEKLYAQAVSVIEETMSYVKNWLQSSNS' A
#
# COMPACT_ATOMS: atom_id res chain seq x y z
N MET A 1 -7.46 -3.16 -3.23
CA MET A 1 -7.20 -1.70 -3.27
C MET A 1 -7.58 -1.10 -4.62
N GLN A 2 -7.18 -1.71 -5.75
CA GLN A 2 -7.55 -1.27 -7.10
C GLN A 2 -9.06 -1.20 -7.37
N ALA A 3 -9.82 -2.26 -7.02
CA ALA A 3 -11.28 -2.25 -7.21
C ALA A 3 -11.98 -1.12 -6.43
N ALA A 4 -11.54 -0.85 -5.19
CA ALA A 4 -12.07 0.26 -4.39
C ALA A 4 -11.77 1.62 -5.01
N PHE A 5 -10.56 1.79 -5.56
CA PHE A 5 -10.17 3.03 -6.25
C PHE A 5 -10.97 3.23 -7.56
N ALA A 6 -11.14 2.18 -8.37
CA ALA A 6 -11.94 2.23 -9.59
C ALA A 6 -13.42 2.59 -9.31
N ALA A 7 -13.96 2.14 -8.17
CA ALA A 7 -15.29 2.49 -7.70
C ALA A 7 -15.35 3.87 -7.00
N LYS A 8 -14.26 4.64 -6.98
CA LYS A 8 -14.11 5.92 -6.23
C LYS A 8 -14.43 5.80 -4.73
N ASN A 9 -14.35 4.59 -4.18
CA ASN A 9 -14.54 4.32 -2.76
C ASN A 9 -13.21 4.54 -2.01
N TYR A 10 -12.82 5.81 -1.90
CA TYR A 10 -11.53 6.20 -1.32
C TYR A 10 -11.43 5.97 0.19
N GLU A 11 -12.56 5.95 0.90
CA GLU A 11 -12.60 5.49 2.29
C GLU A 11 -12.17 4.03 2.41
N GLN A 12 -12.65 3.17 1.50
CA GLN A 12 -12.20 1.77 1.46
C GLN A 12 -10.73 1.65 1.05
N VAL A 13 -10.22 2.52 0.17
CA VAL A 13 -8.79 2.58 -0.17
C VAL A 13 -7.96 2.87 1.08
N GLU A 14 -8.37 3.85 1.89
CA GLU A 14 -7.71 4.19 3.16
C GLU A 14 -7.73 3.00 4.14
N LYS A 15 -8.88 2.36 4.37
CA LYS A 15 -8.99 1.20 5.27
C LYS A 15 -8.06 0.06 4.84
N LEU A 16 -7.95 -0.18 3.53
CA LEU A 16 -7.04 -1.18 2.98
C LEU A 16 -5.57 -0.79 3.19
N ALA A 17 -5.21 0.48 2.99
CA ALA A 17 -3.87 0.99 3.27
C ALA A 17 -3.50 0.80 4.74
N HIS A 18 -4.40 1.13 5.66
CA HIS A 18 -4.20 0.93 7.10
C HIS A 18 -3.94 -0.54 7.45
N LYS A 19 -4.75 -1.46 6.89
CA LYS A 19 -4.59 -2.90 7.11
C LYS A 19 -3.25 -3.42 6.57
N MET A 20 -2.86 -3.01 5.36
CA MET A 20 -1.59 -3.41 4.74
C MET A 20 -0.37 -2.84 5.48
N LYS A 21 -0.46 -1.61 5.99
CA LYS A 21 0.57 -1.02 6.85
C LYS A 21 0.84 -1.90 8.08
N GLY A 22 -0.20 -2.42 8.72
CA GLY A 22 -0.06 -3.33 9.87
C GLY A 22 0.75 -4.58 9.53
N GLY A 23 0.44 -5.22 8.40
CA GLY A 23 1.22 -6.36 7.90
C GLY A 23 2.66 -5.99 7.55
N ALA A 24 2.88 -4.86 6.88
CA ALA A 24 4.20 -4.40 6.47
C ALA A 24 5.14 -4.10 7.65
N VAL A 25 4.61 -3.61 8.77
CA VAL A 25 5.37 -3.44 10.02
C VAL A 25 5.88 -4.77 10.54
N TYR A 26 5.05 -5.82 10.50
CA TYR A 26 5.40 -7.13 11.05
C TYR A 26 6.50 -7.84 10.25
N VAL A 27 6.45 -7.75 8.92
CA VAL A 27 7.42 -8.44 8.03
C VAL A 27 8.61 -7.55 7.61
N GLY A 28 8.76 -6.36 8.21
CA GLY A 28 9.91 -5.48 7.97
C GLY A 28 9.94 -4.78 6.60
N THR A 29 8.81 -4.68 5.88
CA THR A 29 8.76 -4.06 4.54
C THR A 29 8.59 -2.55 4.61
N LEU A 30 9.69 -1.87 4.98
CA LEU A 30 9.69 -0.45 5.34
C LEU A 30 9.12 0.49 4.25
N ARG A 31 9.47 0.26 2.98
CA ARG A 31 8.94 1.06 1.85
C ARG A 31 7.41 0.94 1.75
N MET A 32 6.89 -0.28 1.83
CA MET A 32 5.44 -0.56 1.80
C MET A 32 4.72 0.07 3.00
N LYS A 33 5.30 -0.03 4.20
CA LYS A 33 4.78 0.64 5.40
C LYS A 33 4.60 2.14 5.15
N TYR A 34 5.64 2.83 4.68
CA TYR A 34 5.57 4.28 4.48
C TYR A 34 4.58 4.66 3.39
N ALA A 35 4.56 3.95 2.26
CA ALA A 35 3.61 4.23 1.19
C ALA A 35 2.15 4.08 1.66
N CYS A 36 1.84 3.02 2.42
CA CYS A 36 0.53 2.83 3.02
C CYS A 36 0.19 3.91 4.06
N GLN A 37 1.16 4.29 4.90
CA GLN A 37 0.97 5.30 5.93
C GLN A 37 0.71 6.70 5.34
N TYR A 38 1.42 7.08 4.29
CA TYR A 38 1.21 8.37 3.63
C TYR A 38 -0.15 8.45 2.97
N LEU A 39 -0.54 7.41 2.22
CA LEU A 39 -1.86 7.33 1.60
C LEU A 39 -2.99 7.42 2.65
N GLU A 40 -2.87 6.66 3.74
CA GLU A 40 -3.83 6.66 4.85
C GLU A 40 -3.97 8.05 5.50
N ARG A 41 -2.85 8.64 5.91
CA ARG A 41 -2.84 9.93 6.63
C ARG A 41 -3.31 11.07 5.76
N TYR A 42 -2.94 11.06 4.48
CA TYR A 42 -3.35 12.08 3.52
C TYR A 42 -4.86 12.08 3.29
N TRP A 43 -5.47 10.88 3.24
CA TRP A 43 -6.94 10.80 3.19
C TRP A 43 -7.59 11.34 4.47
N LYS A 44 -7.05 10.98 5.64
CA LYS A 44 -7.56 11.39 6.96
C LYS A 44 -7.43 12.89 7.25
N SER A 45 -6.45 13.57 6.64
CA SER A 45 -6.31 15.02 6.79
C SER A 45 -7.36 15.82 6.02
N GLY A 46 -8.19 15.15 5.21
CA GLY A 46 -9.19 15.80 4.35
C GLY A 46 -8.63 16.33 3.02
N GLN A 47 -7.32 16.23 2.81
CA GLN A 47 -6.68 16.65 1.55
C GLN A 47 -6.98 15.65 0.42
N ARG A 48 -7.01 16.15 -0.83
CA ARG A 48 -7.44 15.37 -2.00
C ARG A 48 -6.53 15.51 -3.22
N GLU A 49 -5.84 16.64 -3.38
CA GLU A 49 -5.03 16.99 -4.56
C GLU A 49 -3.92 15.97 -4.90
N LEU A 50 -3.29 15.33 -3.91
CA LEU A 50 -2.24 14.33 -4.13
C LEU A 50 -2.72 12.90 -3.94
N PHE A 51 -4.00 12.66 -3.64
CA PHE A 51 -4.48 11.34 -3.24
C PHE A 51 -4.26 10.30 -4.35
N GLU A 52 -4.55 10.64 -5.61
CA GLU A 52 -4.35 9.73 -6.74
C GLU A 52 -2.86 9.41 -6.97
N LYS A 53 -1.97 10.39 -6.77
CA LYS A 53 -0.51 10.18 -6.88
C LYS A 53 0.00 9.26 -5.76
N LEU A 54 -0.45 9.50 -4.53
CA LEU A 54 -0.11 8.66 -3.38
C LEU A 54 -0.67 7.24 -3.54
N TYR A 55 -1.86 7.11 -4.12
CA TYR A 55 -2.46 5.83 -4.45
C TYR A 55 -1.61 5.06 -5.46
N ALA A 56 -1.25 5.70 -6.58
CA ALA A 56 -0.43 5.08 -7.61
C ALA A 56 0.94 4.64 -7.06
N GLN A 57 1.58 5.49 -6.25
CA GLN A 57 2.82 5.17 -5.56
C GLN A 57 2.65 3.96 -4.62
N ALA A 58 1.58 3.94 -3.82
CA ALA A 58 1.32 2.85 -2.89
C ALA A 58 1.13 1.52 -3.62
N VAL A 59 0.36 1.50 -4.71
CA VAL A 59 0.16 0.30 -5.53
C VAL A 59 1.47 -0.22 -6.09
N SER A 60 2.28 0.66 -6.72
CA SER A 60 3.60 0.27 -7.26
C SER A 60 4.49 -0.36 -6.19
N VAL A 61 4.60 0.27 -5.02
CA VAL A 61 5.44 -0.22 -3.93
C VAL A 61 4.93 -1.56 -3.38
N ILE A 62 3.61 -1.76 -3.30
CA ILE A 62 3.02 -3.02 -2.86
C ILE A 62 3.35 -4.13 -3.86
N GLU A 63 3.18 -3.88 -5.15
CA GLU A 63 3.45 -4.85 -6.22
C GLU A 63 4.95 -5.22 -6.28
N GLU A 64 5.84 -4.23 -6.21
CA GLU A 64 7.29 -4.44 -6.09
C GLU A 64 7.65 -5.30 -4.87
N THR A 65 7.08 -4.97 -3.72
CA THR A 65 7.34 -5.70 -2.46
C THR A 65 6.85 -7.14 -2.55
N MET A 66 5.65 -7.36 -3.09
CA MET A 66 5.10 -8.70 -3.29
C MET A 66 5.96 -9.54 -4.24
N SER A 67 6.40 -8.95 -5.36
CA SER A 67 7.29 -9.60 -6.32
C SER A 67 8.61 -10.00 -5.67
N TYR A 68 9.24 -9.08 -4.93
CA TYR A 68 10.48 -9.34 -4.20
C TYR A 68 10.32 -10.48 -3.19
N VAL A 69 9.30 -10.41 -2.32
CA VAL A 69 9.06 -11.44 -1.29
C VAL A 69 8.79 -12.80 -1.92
N LYS A 70 8.00 -12.85 -3.01
CA LYS A 70 7.71 -14.10 -3.72
C LYS A 70 8.98 -14.72 -4.30
N ASN A 71 9.82 -13.92 -4.96
CA ASN A 71 11.07 -14.40 -5.54
C ASN A 71 12.04 -14.86 -4.43
N TRP A 72 12.15 -14.10 -3.34
CA TRP A 72 12.97 -14.49 -2.19
C TRP A 72 12.52 -15.83 -1.59
N LEU A 73 11.22 -16.06 -1.42
CA LEU A 73 10.70 -17.34 -0.93
C LEU A 73 10.99 -18.50 -1.88
N GLN A 74 10.94 -18.27 -3.19
CA GLN A 74 11.28 -19.29 -4.20
C GLN A 74 12.76 -19.64 -4.19
N SER A 75 13.63 -18.62 -4.15
CA SER A 75 15.09 -18.82 -4.07
C SER A 75 15.56 -19.40 -2.74
N SER A 76 14.80 -19.20 -1.65
CA SER A 76 15.17 -19.71 -0.31
C SER A 76 14.64 -21.13 -0.05
N ASN A 77 13.73 -21.63 -0.88
CA ASN A 77 13.21 -23.00 -0.83
C ASN A 77 13.85 -23.92 -1.90
N SER A 78 14.95 -23.47 -2.52
CA SER A 78 15.75 -24.22 -3.51
C SER A 78 17.14 -24.49 -2.96
#